data_AF-A0A970IHA0-F1
#
_entry.id   AF-A0A970IHA0-F1
#
_cell.length_a   1.000
_cell.length_b   1.000
_cell.length_c   1.000
_cell.angle_alpha   90.00
_cell.angle_beta   90.00
_cell.angle_gamma   90.00
#
_symmetry.space_group_name_H-M   'P 1'
#
loop_
_entity.id
_entity.type
_entity.pdbx_description
1 polymer ?
#
loop_
_entity_poly.entity_id
_entity_poly.type
_entity_poly.pdbx_seq_one_letter_code
_entity_poly.pdbx_strand_id
1 'polypeptide(L)'
;MPRPSTAYAAAHIFALENKLLSRDKVERMVEAASASEVLKVLSETEYATSVSELAQPHDYEEMLSGEIQRLYDFFQTISPDPQITNLFFVKYDFHNLKVLLKARYLGREQDELLIKSGGNLPLDLLKEAIKEEDYSQLPEYIRKALEEVDAAMSLKTDPQKIAVILDKAMYKHIFDVCTKKNNDFVFEYFTMQADLIN
;
A
#
# COMPACT_ATOMS: atom_id res chain seq x y z
N MET A 1 1.11 8.66 -24.69
CA MET A 1 1.73 9.97 -24.34
C MET A 1 3.20 9.74 -24.00
N PRO A 2 4.11 10.68 -24.30
CA PRO A 2 5.50 10.57 -23.85
C PRO A 2 5.56 10.51 -22.33
N ARG A 3 6.49 9.73 -21.78
CA ARG A 3 6.67 9.65 -20.32
C ARG A 3 7.15 11.01 -19.78
N PRO A 4 6.68 11.45 -18.60
CA PRO A 4 7.15 12.68 -17.97
C PRO A 4 8.66 12.64 -17.72
N SER A 5 9.32 13.80 -17.74
CA SER A 5 10.74 13.90 -17.40
C SER A 5 10.94 13.89 -15.89
N THR A 6 12.12 13.43 -15.43
CA THR A 6 12.47 13.47 -14.01
C THR A 6 12.44 14.88 -13.44
N ALA A 7 12.85 15.89 -14.21
CA ALA A 7 12.79 17.29 -13.79
C ALA A 7 11.34 17.77 -13.57
N TYR A 8 10.42 17.37 -14.45
CA TYR A 8 8.99 17.68 -14.30
C TYR A 8 8.41 17.01 -13.04
N ALA A 9 8.68 15.72 -12.83
CA ALA A 9 8.24 14.98 -11.67
C ALA A 9 8.80 15.59 -10.36
N ALA A 10 10.10 15.86 -10.30
CA ALA A 10 10.76 16.45 -9.14
C ALA A 10 10.19 17.83 -8.80
N ALA A 11 9.94 18.68 -9.79
CA ALA A 11 9.33 19.99 -9.55
C ALA A 11 7.95 19.89 -8.91
N HIS A 12 7.13 18.91 -9.32
CA HIS A 12 5.82 18.68 -8.70
C HIS A 12 5.97 18.16 -7.27
N ILE A 13 6.89 17.22 -7.03
CA ILE A 13 7.15 16.70 -5.68
C ILE A 13 7.64 17.81 -4.74
N PHE A 14 8.61 18.64 -5.16
CA PHE A 14 9.09 19.76 -4.33
C PHE A 14 8.00 20.78 -4.01
N ALA A 15 7.05 21.01 -4.93
CA ALA A 15 5.90 21.85 -4.64
C ALA A 15 4.99 21.23 -3.56
N LEU A 16 4.80 19.91 -3.60
CA LEU A 16 3.98 19.15 -2.64
C LEU A 16 4.66 18.94 -1.28
N GLU A 17 5.99 18.90 -1.21
CA GLU A 17 6.71 18.74 0.06
C GLU A 17 6.38 19.83 1.08
N ASN A 18 6.14 21.06 0.63
CA ASN A 18 5.73 22.18 1.48
C ASN A 18 4.34 22.00 2.12
N LYS A 19 3.59 20.99 1.66
CA LYS A 19 2.24 20.69 2.09
C LYS A 19 2.14 19.49 3.04
N LEU A 20 3.28 18.87 3.36
CA LEU A 20 3.36 17.82 4.37
C LEU A 20 2.93 18.34 5.74
N LEU A 21 2.43 17.43 6.58
CA LEU A 21 2.03 17.75 7.95
C LEU A 21 3.26 18.24 8.73
N SER A 22 3.18 19.46 9.25
CA SER A 22 4.23 20.01 10.10
C SER A 22 4.19 19.36 11.49
N ARG A 23 5.34 19.39 12.17
CA ARG A 23 5.46 18.90 13.54
C ARG A 23 4.44 19.51 14.50
N ASP A 24 4.24 20.83 14.40
CA ASP A 24 3.24 21.58 15.18
C ASP A 24 1.82 21.03 14.98
N LYS A 25 1.41 20.77 13.73
CA LYS A 25 0.09 20.19 13.46
C LYS A 25 -0.04 18.77 14.03
N VAL A 26 1.01 17.96 13.96
CA VAL A 26 1.01 16.62 14.56
C VAL A 26 0.87 16.71 16.09
N GLU A 27 1.61 17.61 16.75
CA GLU A 27 1.52 17.82 18.20
C GLU A 27 0.11 18.28 18.61
N ARG A 28 -0.48 19.23 17.88
CA ARG A 28 -1.88 19.67 18.09
C ARG A 28 -2.89 18.53 17.93
N MET A 29 -2.67 17.61 17.00
CA MET A 29 -3.55 16.44 16.84
C MET A 29 -3.40 15.45 18.01
N VAL A 30 -2.19 15.29 18.56
CA VAL A 30 -1.96 14.43 19.73
C VAL A 30 -2.62 15.00 20.99
N GLU A 31 -2.65 16.32 21.14
CA GLU A 31 -3.26 17.01 22.29
C GLU A 31 -4.79 17.15 22.18
N ALA A 32 -5.38 16.84 21.02
CA ALA A 32 -6.81 16.97 20.79
C ALA A 32 -7.63 16.03 21.69
N ALA A 33 -8.74 16.54 22.25
CA ALA A 33 -9.56 15.79 23.20
C ALA A 33 -10.54 14.81 22.53
N SER A 34 -10.68 14.87 21.20
CA SER A 34 -11.59 14.00 20.44
C SER A 34 -11.20 13.88 18.97
N ALA A 35 -11.69 12.84 18.29
CA ALA A 35 -11.53 12.65 16.84
C ALA A 35 -12.03 13.86 16.04
N SER A 36 -13.13 14.49 16.47
CA SER A 36 -13.66 15.70 15.84
C SER A 36 -12.69 16.89 15.91
N GLU A 37 -11.91 17.00 16.99
CA GLU A 37 -10.88 18.05 17.11
C GLU A 37 -9.64 17.72 16.27
N VAL A 38 -9.25 16.44 16.19
CA VAL A 38 -8.21 15.99 15.25
C VAL A 38 -8.57 16.38 13.81
N LEU A 39 -9.81 16.12 13.39
CA LEU A 39 -10.28 16.47 12.04
C LEU A 39 -10.31 17.98 11.79
N LYS A 40 -10.55 18.82 12.81
CA LYS A 40 -10.42 20.28 12.66
C LYS A 40 -8.99 20.67 12.34
N VAL A 41 -8.00 20.13 13.06
CA VAL A 41 -6.58 20.39 12.78
C VAL A 41 -6.21 19.87 11.38
N LEU A 42 -6.68 18.67 11.02
CA LEU A 42 -6.45 18.09 9.70
C LEU A 42 -7.11 18.91 8.58
N SER A 43 -8.24 19.55 8.83
CA SER A 43 -8.92 20.44 7.88
C SER A 43 -8.14 21.72 7.55
N GLU A 44 -7.10 22.05 8.32
CA GLU A 44 -6.17 23.15 8.03
C GLU A 44 -5.03 22.72 7.08
N THR A 45 -5.08 21.50 6.52
CA THR A 45 -4.02 20.89 5.70
C THR A 45 -4.55 20.51 4.30
N GLU A 46 -3.75 19.82 3.48
CA GLU A 46 -4.21 19.30 2.18
C GLU A 46 -5.37 18.31 2.29
N TYR A 47 -5.57 17.74 3.47
CA TYR A 47 -6.69 16.85 3.74
C TYR A 47 -8.02 17.60 3.89
N ALA A 48 -8.05 18.95 3.84
CA ALA A 48 -9.26 19.75 4.01
C ALA A 48 -10.45 19.28 3.17
N THR A 49 -10.22 19.03 1.88
CA THR A 49 -11.26 18.56 0.97
C THR A 49 -11.81 17.21 1.42
N SER A 50 -10.93 16.26 1.75
CA SER A 50 -11.32 14.91 2.16
C SER A 50 -12.02 14.90 3.52
N VAL A 51 -11.61 15.79 4.44
CA VAL A 51 -12.29 15.99 5.71
C VAL A 51 -13.69 16.57 5.51
N SER A 52 -13.88 17.43 4.51
CA SER A 52 -15.21 18.01 4.22
C SER A 52 -16.19 17.00 3.61
N GLU A 53 -15.68 15.94 2.98
CA GLU A 53 -16.47 14.86 2.38
C GLU A 53 -16.81 13.74 3.39
N LEU A 54 -16.19 13.75 4.58
CA LEU A 54 -16.45 12.77 5.64
C LEU A 54 -17.86 12.94 6.24
N ALA A 55 -18.61 11.83 6.30
CA ALA A 55 -19.93 11.80 6.93
C ALA A 55 -19.85 11.78 8.45
N GLN A 56 -18.95 10.99 9.04
CA GLN A 56 -18.69 10.94 10.48
C GLN A 56 -17.19 10.93 10.79
N PRO A 57 -16.77 11.40 11.98
CA PRO A 57 -15.36 11.41 12.35
C PRO A 57 -14.66 10.05 12.36
N HIS A 58 -15.43 8.96 12.49
CA HIS A 58 -14.91 7.59 12.57
C HIS A 58 -14.74 6.94 11.19
N ASP A 59 -15.20 7.59 10.12
CA ASP A 59 -15.04 7.10 8.74
C ASP A 59 -13.66 7.49 8.15
N TYR A 60 -12.72 7.90 9.01
CA TYR A 60 -11.41 8.41 8.59
C TYR A 60 -10.61 7.38 7.78
N GLU A 61 -10.83 6.08 7.96
CA GLU A 61 -10.15 5.03 7.20
C GLU A 61 -10.52 5.07 5.71
N GLU A 62 -11.78 5.39 5.40
CA GLU A 62 -12.25 5.55 4.03
C GLU A 62 -11.65 6.82 3.40
N MET A 63 -11.62 7.92 4.16
CA MET A 63 -10.94 9.14 3.74
C MET A 63 -9.45 8.89 3.45
N LEU A 64 -8.72 8.24 4.36
CA LEU A 64 -7.30 7.92 4.17
C LEU A 64 -7.07 6.97 3.00
N SER A 65 -7.96 5.99 2.79
CA SER A 65 -7.91 5.11 1.61
C SER A 65 -8.07 5.91 0.31
N GLY A 66 -8.99 6.88 0.29
CA GLY A 66 -9.16 7.82 -0.83
C GLY A 66 -7.90 8.64 -1.10
N GLU A 67 -7.21 9.10 -0.06
CA GLU A 67 -5.93 9.83 -0.20
C GLU A 67 -4.82 8.97 -0.80
N ILE A 68 -4.75 7.70 -0.39
CA ILE A 68 -3.83 6.72 -0.97
C ILE A 68 -4.15 6.53 -2.46
N GLN A 69 -5.43 6.48 -2.86
CA GLN A 69 -5.83 6.41 -4.27
C GLN A 69 -5.38 7.66 -5.04
N ARG A 70 -5.65 8.85 -4.51
CA ARG A 70 -5.26 10.11 -5.14
C ARG A 70 -3.75 10.20 -5.33
N LEU A 71 -2.98 9.74 -4.34
CA LEU A 71 -1.53 9.65 -4.43
C LEU A 71 -1.09 8.66 -5.51
N TYR A 72 -1.70 7.47 -5.55
CA TYR A 72 -1.43 6.46 -6.57
C TYR A 72 -1.66 7.01 -7.97
N ASP A 73 -2.84 7.58 -8.22
CA ASP A 73 -3.23 8.15 -9.50
C ASP A 73 -2.29 9.29 -9.90
N PHE A 74 -1.95 10.17 -8.95
CA PHE A 74 -0.98 11.23 -9.17
C PHE A 74 0.38 10.66 -9.63
N PHE A 75 0.92 9.65 -8.97
CA PHE A 75 2.17 9.01 -9.40
C PHE A 75 2.05 8.36 -10.79
N GLN A 76 0.90 7.80 -11.17
CA GLN A 76 0.69 7.31 -12.54
C GLN A 76 0.79 8.42 -13.59
N THR A 77 0.46 9.68 -13.23
CA THR A 77 0.55 10.82 -14.16
C THR A 77 1.95 11.43 -14.25
N ILE A 78 2.71 11.47 -13.14
CA ILE A 78 3.99 12.18 -13.09
C ILE A 78 5.22 11.28 -13.18
N SER A 79 5.08 9.95 -13.02
CA SER A 79 6.24 9.06 -12.90
C SER A 79 7.01 8.87 -14.23
N PRO A 80 8.33 9.16 -14.25
CA PRO A 80 9.18 8.85 -15.41
C PRO A 80 9.38 7.34 -15.62
N ASP A 81 9.37 6.56 -14.53
CA ASP A 81 9.41 5.10 -14.59
C ASP A 81 8.41 4.47 -13.60
N PRO A 82 7.17 4.21 -14.04
CA PRO A 82 6.15 3.58 -13.22
C PRO A 82 6.57 2.24 -12.64
N GLN A 83 7.47 1.49 -13.30
CA GLN A 83 7.95 0.21 -12.78
C GLN A 83 8.76 0.37 -11.48
N ILE A 84 9.35 1.54 -11.25
CA ILE A 84 10.05 1.87 -10.00
C ILE A 84 9.08 2.47 -8.98
N THR A 85 8.27 3.46 -9.37
CA THR A 85 7.36 4.12 -8.40
C THR A 85 6.27 3.18 -7.90
N ASN A 86 5.81 2.23 -8.72
CA ASN A 86 4.81 1.25 -8.32
C ASN A 86 5.30 0.27 -7.26
N LEU A 87 6.62 0.11 -7.07
CA LEU A 87 7.18 -0.72 -5.99
C LEU A 87 6.75 -0.24 -4.60
N PHE A 88 6.56 1.06 -4.41
CA PHE A 88 6.10 1.65 -3.14
C PHE A 88 4.64 1.33 -2.81
N PHE A 89 3.88 0.88 -3.81
CA PHE A 89 2.47 0.52 -3.71
C PHE A 89 2.24 -0.99 -3.60
N VAL A 90 3.24 -1.83 -3.94
CA VAL A 90 3.16 -3.30 -3.84
C VAL A 90 2.77 -3.75 -2.42
N LYS A 91 3.19 -3.01 -1.39
CA LYS A 91 2.84 -3.31 0.01
C LYS A 91 1.34 -3.40 0.27
N TYR A 92 0.52 -2.64 -0.47
CA TYR A 92 -0.93 -2.64 -0.30
C TYR A 92 -1.55 -3.92 -0.85
N ASP A 93 -1.06 -4.42 -2.00
CA ASP A 93 -1.47 -5.70 -2.56
C ASP A 93 -1.15 -6.85 -1.59
N PHE A 94 0.07 -6.87 -1.03
CA PHE A 94 0.48 -7.91 -0.08
C PHE A 94 -0.21 -7.79 1.29
N HIS A 95 -0.53 -6.59 1.75
CA HIS A 95 -1.39 -6.42 2.93
C HIS A 95 -2.76 -7.06 2.69
N ASN A 96 -3.41 -6.74 1.58
CA ASN A 96 -4.71 -7.30 1.23
C ASN A 96 -4.66 -8.82 1.08
N LEU A 97 -3.64 -9.38 0.44
CA LEU A 97 -3.42 -10.83 0.37
C LEU A 97 -3.32 -11.47 1.77
N LYS A 98 -2.56 -10.86 2.69
CA LYS A 98 -2.45 -11.35 4.09
C LYS A 98 -3.81 -11.34 4.79
N VAL A 99 -4.58 -10.28 4.62
CA VAL A 99 -5.93 -10.17 5.22
C VAL A 99 -6.86 -11.24 4.66
N LEU A 100 -6.93 -11.39 3.33
CA LEU A 100 -7.78 -12.37 2.65
C LEU A 100 -7.42 -13.82 3.03
N LEU A 101 -6.12 -14.14 3.06
CA LEU A 101 -5.66 -15.49 3.43
C LEU A 101 -5.92 -15.80 4.91
N LYS A 102 -5.74 -14.83 5.81
CA LYS A 102 -6.10 -14.98 7.23
C LYS A 102 -7.61 -15.13 7.41
N ALA A 103 -8.40 -14.38 6.66
CA ALA A 103 -9.86 -14.50 6.65
C ALA A 103 -10.30 -15.91 6.23
N ARG A 104 -9.72 -16.43 5.14
CA ARG A 104 -9.92 -17.80 4.67
C ARG A 104 -9.53 -18.84 5.73
N TYR A 105 -8.37 -18.69 6.34
CA TYR A 105 -7.87 -19.60 7.38
C TYR A 105 -8.76 -19.62 8.64
N LEU A 106 -9.26 -18.46 9.06
CA LEU A 106 -10.10 -18.30 10.24
C LEU A 106 -11.59 -18.57 9.97
N GLY A 107 -11.98 -18.75 8.70
CA GLY A 107 -13.38 -18.91 8.30
C GLY A 107 -14.26 -17.69 8.58
N ARG A 108 -13.68 -16.48 8.59
CA ARG A 108 -14.39 -15.23 8.85
C ARG A 108 -13.93 -14.13 7.90
N GLU A 109 -14.88 -13.40 7.31
CA GLU A 109 -14.56 -12.23 6.49
C GLU A 109 -13.99 -11.10 7.35
N GLN A 110 -13.03 -10.37 6.79
CA GLN A 110 -12.32 -9.26 7.45
C GLN A 110 -12.17 -8.10 6.46
N ASP A 111 -13.23 -7.84 5.69
CA ASP A 111 -13.23 -6.84 4.63
C ASP A 111 -12.96 -5.42 5.15
N GLU A 112 -13.29 -5.16 6.41
CA GLU A 112 -12.97 -3.93 7.13
C GLU A 112 -11.46 -3.65 7.23
N LEU A 113 -10.61 -4.68 7.18
CA LEU A 113 -9.15 -4.54 7.27
C LEU A 113 -8.48 -4.40 5.88
N LEU A 114 -9.27 -4.47 4.80
CA LEU A 114 -8.76 -4.34 3.45
C LEU A 114 -8.52 -2.87 3.11
N ILE A 115 -7.39 -2.62 2.47
CA ILE A 115 -7.07 -1.32 1.90
C ILE A 115 -7.75 -1.29 0.52
N LYS A 116 -8.80 -0.47 0.40
CA LYS A 116 -9.65 -0.40 -0.79
C LYS A 116 -8.92 0.13 -2.04
N SER A 117 -7.79 0.83 -1.86
CA SER A 117 -7.20 1.68 -2.88
C SER A 117 -5.67 1.71 -2.86
N GLY A 118 -5.08 2.06 -4.01
CA GLY A 118 -3.64 2.25 -4.19
C GLY A 118 -2.79 0.97 -4.22
N GLY A 119 -3.40 -0.20 -4.30
CA GLY A 119 -2.71 -1.41 -4.76
C GLY A 119 -2.41 -1.35 -6.27
N ASN A 120 -1.42 -2.10 -6.74
CA ASN A 120 -1.18 -2.24 -8.17
C ASN A 120 -2.18 -3.18 -8.84
N LEU A 121 -2.91 -3.97 -8.06
CA LEU A 121 -3.92 -4.91 -8.54
C LEU A 121 -5.31 -4.50 -8.04
N PRO A 122 -6.36 -4.68 -8.86
CA PRO A 122 -7.73 -4.50 -8.40
C PRO A 122 -8.03 -5.40 -7.20
N LEU A 123 -8.65 -4.85 -6.16
CA LEU A 123 -8.98 -5.62 -4.96
C LEU A 123 -9.93 -6.79 -5.27
N ASP A 124 -10.89 -6.59 -6.16
CA ASP A 124 -11.84 -7.64 -6.56
C ASP A 124 -11.13 -8.83 -7.22
N LEU A 125 -10.09 -8.56 -8.03
CA LEU A 125 -9.26 -9.60 -8.62
C LEU A 125 -8.56 -10.44 -7.54
N LEU A 126 -8.05 -9.80 -6.48
CA LEU A 126 -7.43 -10.50 -5.36
C LEU A 126 -8.47 -11.34 -4.58
N LYS A 127 -9.66 -10.78 -4.34
CA LYS A 127 -10.76 -11.50 -3.65
C LYS A 127 -11.18 -12.74 -4.42
N GLU A 128 -11.44 -12.61 -5.72
CA GLU A 128 -11.84 -13.71 -6.59
C GLU A 128 -10.76 -14.79 -6.64
N ALA A 129 -9.50 -14.40 -6.84
CA ALA A 129 -8.40 -15.34 -6.92
C ALA A 129 -8.21 -16.17 -5.63
N ILE A 130 -8.32 -15.54 -4.46
CA ILE A 130 -8.19 -16.25 -3.16
C ILE A 130 -9.40 -17.15 -2.87
N LYS A 131 -10.59 -16.73 -3.30
CA LYS A 131 -11.84 -17.47 -3.08
C LYS A 131 -11.95 -18.71 -3.97
N GLU A 132 -11.64 -18.57 -5.25
CA GLU A 132 -11.74 -19.66 -6.23
C GLU A 132 -10.46 -20.51 -6.29
N GLU A 133 -9.40 -20.12 -5.55
CA GLU A 133 -8.08 -20.74 -5.58
C GLU A 133 -7.46 -20.80 -6.99
N ASP A 134 -7.86 -19.84 -7.85
CA ASP A 134 -7.34 -19.65 -9.20
C ASP A 134 -6.47 -18.39 -9.28
N TYR A 135 -5.15 -18.61 -9.37
CA TYR A 135 -4.15 -17.55 -9.43
C TYR A 135 -3.67 -17.26 -10.87
N SER A 136 -4.35 -17.81 -11.89
CA SER A 136 -3.95 -17.72 -13.30
C SER A 136 -3.91 -16.29 -13.84
N GLN A 137 -4.75 -15.41 -13.30
CA GLN A 137 -4.82 -13.98 -13.66
C GLN A 137 -3.84 -13.11 -12.86
N LEU A 138 -3.22 -13.65 -11.81
CA LEU A 138 -2.28 -12.91 -10.98
C LEU A 138 -0.86 -12.90 -11.56
N PRO A 139 -0.07 -11.84 -11.30
CA PRO A 139 1.34 -11.81 -11.64
C PRO A 139 2.11 -13.01 -11.08
N GLU A 140 3.13 -13.47 -11.81
CA GLU A 140 3.91 -14.67 -11.47
C GLU A 140 4.47 -14.65 -10.03
N TYR A 141 4.93 -13.49 -9.56
CA TYR A 141 5.51 -13.37 -8.22
C TYR A 141 4.48 -13.55 -7.09
N ILE A 142 3.21 -13.18 -7.32
CA ILE A 142 2.12 -13.42 -6.38
C ILE A 142 1.65 -14.86 -6.49
N ARG A 143 1.44 -15.35 -7.72
CA ARG A 143 1.00 -16.73 -7.98
C ARG A 143 1.89 -17.75 -7.26
N LYS A 144 3.21 -17.66 -7.45
CA LYS A 144 4.17 -18.57 -6.79
C LYS A 144 4.10 -18.48 -5.27
N ALA A 145 3.91 -17.28 -4.72
CA ALA A 145 3.78 -17.09 -3.28
C ALA A 145 2.50 -17.73 -2.74
N LEU A 146 1.38 -17.61 -3.47
CA LEU A 146 0.11 -18.22 -3.07
C LEU A 146 0.13 -19.74 -3.18
N GLU A 147 0.75 -20.30 -4.22
CA GLU A 147 0.98 -21.75 -4.35
C GLU A 147 1.84 -22.28 -3.18
N GLU A 148 2.89 -21.55 -2.77
CA GLU A 148 3.70 -21.89 -1.60
C GLU A 148 2.89 -21.80 -0.29
N VAL A 149 2.03 -20.79 -0.16
CA VAL A 149 1.11 -20.64 0.97
C VAL A 149 0.12 -21.80 1.04
N ASP A 150 -0.50 -22.21 -0.07
CA ASP A 150 -1.46 -23.31 -0.09
C ASP A 150 -0.81 -24.65 0.29
N ALA A 151 0.40 -24.89 -0.22
CA ALA A 151 1.20 -26.04 0.20
C ALA A 151 1.48 -25.99 1.71
N ALA A 152 1.82 -24.82 2.27
CA ALA A 152 2.04 -24.67 3.71
C ALA A 152 0.75 -24.84 4.53
N MET A 153 -0.39 -24.34 4.06
CA MET A 153 -1.69 -24.49 4.75
C MET A 153 -2.13 -25.96 4.81
N SER A 154 -1.89 -26.74 3.77
CA SER A 154 -2.21 -28.18 3.73
C SER A 154 -1.52 -28.96 4.86
N LEU A 155 -0.35 -28.49 5.30
CA LEU A 155 0.44 -29.08 6.38
C LEU A 155 0.05 -28.58 7.78
N LYS A 156 -1.07 -27.84 7.93
CA LYS A 156 -1.51 -27.18 9.19
C LYS A 156 -0.41 -26.30 9.81
N THR A 157 0.24 -25.52 8.98
CA THR A 157 1.32 -24.62 9.39
C THR A 157 0.80 -23.41 10.17
N ASP A 158 1.67 -22.85 11.03
CA ASP A 158 1.47 -21.60 11.78
C ASP A 158 1.13 -20.40 10.84
N PRO A 159 0.08 -19.61 11.14
CA PRO A 159 -0.23 -18.36 10.46
C PRO A 159 0.94 -17.38 10.28
N GLN A 160 1.93 -17.40 11.18
CA GLN A 160 3.13 -16.57 11.03
C GLN A 160 3.93 -16.93 9.78
N LYS A 161 3.97 -18.22 9.39
CA LYS A 161 4.71 -18.62 8.17
C LYS A 161 4.05 -18.11 6.89
N ILE A 162 2.72 -17.98 6.87
CA ILE A 162 1.99 -17.40 5.74
C ILE A 162 2.46 -15.94 5.52
N ALA A 163 2.56 -15.16 6.59
CA ALA A 163 3.03 -13.79 6.51
C ALA A 163 4.48 -13.72 5.99
N VAL A 164 5.37 -14.58 6.50
CA VAL A 164 6.77 -14.65 6.07
C VAL A 164 6.93 -15.00 4.59
N ILE A 165 6.15 -15.96 4.08
CA ILE A 165 6.18 -16.33 2.64
C ILE A 165 5.80 -15.13 1.78
N LEU A 166 4.73 -14.42 2.16
CA LEU A 166 4.24 -13.25 1.45
C LEU A 166 5.24 -12.08 1.51
N ASP A 167 5.81 -11.79 2.67
CA ASP A 167 6.80 -10.73 2.83
C ASP A 167 8.08 -11.03 2.03
N LYS A 168 8.54 -12.28 2.03
CA LYS A 168 9.67 -12.71 1.21
C LYS A 168 9.38 -12.56 -0.28
N ALA A 169 8.18 -12.93 -0.74
CA ALA A 169 7.78 -12.77 -2.13
C ALA A 169 7.70 -11.29 -2.54
N MET A 170 7.18 -10.43 -1.67
CA MET A 170 7.12 -8.98 -1.87
C MET A 170 8.51 -8.39 -2.07
N TYR A 171 9.41 -8.60 -1.10
CA TYR A 171 10.77 -8.04 -1.17
C TYR A 171 11.58 -8.65 -2.31
N LYS A 172 11.41 -9.95 -2.59
CA LYS A 172 12.02 -10.57 -3.76
C LYS A 172 11.61 -9.88 -5.06
N HIS A 173 10.31 -9.62 -5.24
CA HIS A 173 9.82 -8.92 -6.42
C HIS A 173 10.40 -7.51 -6.52
N ILE A 174 10.42 -6.76 -5.41
CA ILE A 174 10.98 -5.41 -5.34
C ILE A 174 12.46 -5.42 -5.78
N PHE A 175 13.29 -6.29 -5.18
CA PHE A 175 14.71 -6.35 -5.52
C PHE A 175 14.96 -6.84 -6.95
N ASP A 176 14.19 -7.82 -7.44
CA ASP A 176 14.28 -8.29 -8.83
C ASP A 176 14.00 -7.14 -9.83
N VAL A 177 13.05 -6.24 -9.53
CA VAL A 177 12.77 -5.06 -10.36
C VAL A 177 13.87 -4.02 -10.24
N CYS A 178 14.33 -3.71 -9.02
CA CYS A 178 15.44 -2.77 -8.79
C CYS A 178 16.71 -3.18 -9.54
N THR A 179 17.10 -4.46 -9.48
CA THR A 179 18.27 -4.99 -10.19
C THR A 179 18.08 -4.92 -11.70
N LYS A 180 16.91 -5.30 -12.23
CA LYS A 180 16.62 -5.19 -13.68
C LYS A 180 16.67 -3.76 -14.20
N LYS A 181 16.32 -2.79 -13.35
CA LYS A 181 16.30 -1.36 -13.65
C LYS A 181 17.60 -0.63 -13.35
N ASN A 182 18.54 -1.30 -12.69
CA ASN A 182 19.81 -0.75 -12.27
C ASN A 182 19.63 0.55 -11.44
N ASN A 183 18.69 0.53 -10.48
CA ASN A 183 18.39 1.66 -9.61
C ASN A 183 18.86 1.39 -8.18
N ASP A 184 20.10 1.78 -7.89
CA ASP A 184 20.77 1.52 -6.61
C ASP A 184 20.10 2.27 -5.45
N PHE A 185 19.63 3.50 -5.67
CA PHE A 185 18.97 4.28 -4.63
C PHE A 185 17.72 3.59 -4.09
N VAL A 186 16.85 3.10 -4.97
CA VAL A 186 15.62 2.42 -4.56
C VAL A 186 15.95 1.04 -3.97
N PHE A 187 16.98 0.36 -4.47
CA PHE A 187 17.47 -0.88 -3.89
C PHE A 187 17.93 -0.69 -2.43
N GLU A 188 18.76 0.32 -2.17
CA GLU A 188 19.23 0.67 -0.83
C GLU A 188 18.07 1.08 0.09
N TYR A 189 17.12 1.87 -0.41
CA TYR A 189 15.92 2.24 0.34
C TYR A 189 15.16 1.01 0.86
N PHE A 190 14.86 0.05 -0.01
CA PHE A 190 14.14 -1.16 0.38
C PHE A 190 14.98 -2.13 1.21
N THR A 191 16.31 -2.08 1.08
CA THR A 191 17.22 -2.82 1.97
C THR A 191 17.12 -2.28 3.39
N MET A 192 17.25 -0.96 3.58
CA MET A 192 17.09 -0.32 4.90
C MET A 192 15.70 -0.54 5.47
N GLN A 193 14.65 -0.51 4.64
CA GLN A 193 13.29 -0.80 5.09
C GLN A 193 13.15 -2.26 5.56
N ALA A 194 13.69 -3.22 4.83
CA ALA A 194 13.67 -4.63 5.23
C ALA A 194 14.46 -4.84 6.53
N ASP A 195 15.62 -4.21 6.69
CA ASP A 195 16.45 -4.28 7.89
C ASP A 195 15.79 -3.65 9.12
N LEU A 196 14.93 -2.63 8.93
CA LEU A 196 14.17 -2.02 10.02
C LEU A 196 13.05 -2.93 10.55
N ILE A 197 12.51 -3.79 9.69
CA ILE A 197 11.35 -4.64 10.00
C ILE A 197 11.78 -6.00 10.57
N ASN A 198 12.98 -6.48 10.22
CA ASN A 198 13.56 -7.76 10.67
C ASN A 198 14.39 -7.62 11.95
#